data_AF-A0A349N8U3-F1
#
_entry.id   AF-A0A349N8U3-F1
#
_cell.length_a   1.000
_cell.length_b   1.000
_cell.length_c   1.000
_cell.angle_alpha   90.00
_cell.angle_beta   90.00
_cell.angle_gamma   90.00
#
_symmetry.space_group_name_H-M   'P 1'
#
loop_
_entity.id
_entity.type
_entity.pdbx_description
1 polymer ?
#
loop_
_entity_poly.entity_id
_entity_poly.type
_entity_poly.pdbx_seq_one_letter_code
_entity_poly.pdbx_strand_id
1 'polypeptide(L)'
;MTRHDFKEFTKWARENNVQILMSWLPMARNPKLDLEHPKVKASIHRITNFTSSMGLEFLGKPEDFVLDIELFYDTSHHTTAKGATERTKRLLPFLKEVFD
;
A
#
# COMPACT_ATOMS: atom_id res chain seq x y z
N MET A 1 0.40 7.59 13.99
CA MET A 1 1.05 8.49 13.03
C MET A 1 0.00 9.46 12.48
N THR A 2 0.18 10.75 12.73
CA THR A 2 -0.67 11.82 12.21
C THR A 2 -0.23 12.25 10.81
N ARG A 3 -1.02 13.10 10.13
CA ARG A 3 -0.58 13.75 8.88
C ARG A 3 0.64 14.65 9.08
N HIS A 4 0.79 15.24 10.26
CA HIS A 4 1.95 16.06 10.58
C HIS A 4 3.20 15.20 10.70
N ASP A 5 3.14 14.12 11.50
CA ASP A 5 4.24 13.17 11.67
C ASP A 5 4.73 12.63 10.32
N PHE A 6 3.80 12.29 9.42
CA PHE A 6 4.15 11.78 8.09
C PHE A 6 4.80 12.85 7.21
N LYS A 7 4.37 14.11 7.28
CA LYS A 7 5.03 15.21 6.57
C LYS A 7 6.45 15.45 7.08
N GLU A 8 6.65 15.46 8.39
CA GLU A 8 7.97 15.62 8.98
C GLU A 8 8.89 14.45 8.59
N PHE A 9 8.37 13.22 8.59
CA PHE A 9 9.11 12.05 8.13
C PHE A 9 9.52 12.14 6.66
N THR A 10 8.60 12.52 5.77
CA THR A 10 8.89 12.63 4.32
C THR A 10 9.88 13.75 4.02
N LYS A 11 9.79 14.87 4.74
CA LYS A 11 10.78 15.94 4.68
C LYS A 11 12.16 15.46 5.14
N TRP A 12 12.23 14.83 6.32
CA TRP A 12 13.48 14.29 6.85
C TRP A 12 14.13 13.28 5.90
N ALA A 13 13.35 12.36 5.33
CA ALA A 13 13.87 11.37 4.39
C ALA A 13 14.49 12.04 3.16
N ARG A 14 13.84 13.06 2.60
CA ARG A 14 14.37 13.83 1.47
C ARG A 14 15.68 14.55 1.83
N GLU A 15 15.75 15.19 2.99
CA GLU A 15 16.95 15.88 3.48
C GLU A 15 18.14 14.94 3.72
N ASN A 16 17.86 13.64 3.92
CA ASN A 16 18.86 12.61 4.20
C ASN A 16 19.10 11.66 3.02
N ASN A 17 18.67 12.03 1.80
CA ASN A 17 18.81 11.21 0.58
C ASN A 17 18.22 9.78 0.73
N VAL A 18 17.15 9.65 1.51
CA VAL A 18 16.40 8.40 1.66
C VAL A 18 15.20 8.41 0.71
N GLN A 19 15.17 7.44 -0.20
CA GLN A 19 14.01 7.23 -1.07
C GLN A 19 12.90 6.50 -0.30
N ILE A 20 11.70 7.07 -0.32
CA ILE A 20 10.50 6.42 0.23
C ILE A 20 9.73 5.77 -0.92
N LEU A 21 9.44 4.48 -0.78
CA LEU A 21 8.54 3.75 -1.65
C LEU A 21 7.27 3.39 -0.88
N MET A 22 6.11 3.66 -1.48
CA MET A 22 4.81 3.32 -0.88
C MET A 22 4.23 2.10 -1.57
N SER A 23 3.62 1.19 -0.81
CA SER A 23 2.87 0.06 -1.35
C SER A 23 1.54 -0.09 -0.63
N TRP A 24 0.58 -0.73 -1.28
CA TRP A 24 -0.71 -1.01 -0.66
C TRP A 24 -0.58 -2.11 0.41
N LEU A 25 -1.43 -2.03 1.43
CA LEU A 25 -1.59 -3.10 2.41
C LEU A 25 -2.19 -4.33 1.71
N PRO A 26 -1.85 -5.55 2.15
CA PRO A 26 -2.56 -6.73 1.68
C PRO A 26 -4.03 -6.65 2.14
N MET A 27 -4.96 -7.05 1.27
CA MET A 27 -6.38 -7.09 1.56
C MET A 27 -6.93 -8.49 1.31
N ALA A 28 -7.61 -9.07 2.30
CA ALA A 28 -8.25 -10.37 2.15
C ALA A 28 -9.43 -10.29 1.18
N ARG A 29 -9.42 -11.13 0.15
CA ARG A 29 -10.54 -11.35 -0.76
C ARG A 29 -11.70 -11.94 0.04
N ASN A 30 -12.76 -11.16 0.19
CA ASN A 30 -13.96 -11.59 0.91
C ASN A 30 -15.19 -10.84 0.36
N PRO A 31 -16.42 -11.33 0.61
CA PRO A 31 -17.64 -10.71 0.06
C PRO A 31 -17.90 -9.25 0.47
N LYS A 32 -17.23 -8.75 1.52
CA LYS A 32 -17.36 -7.36 1.97
C LYS A 32 -16.33 -6.43 1.33
N LEU A 33 -15.33 -6.97 0.61
CA LEU A 33 -14.34 -6.18 -0.11
C LEU A 33 -14.94 -5.73 -1.45
N ASP A 34 -15.29 -4.45 -1.53
CA ASP A 34 -15.74 -3.81 -2.76
C ASP A 34 -14.90 -2.55 -3.02
N LEU A 35 -13.89 -2.70 -3.87
CA LEU A 35 -13.01 -1.60 -4.28
C LEU A 35 -13.71 -0.59 -5.19
N GLU A 36 -14.82 -1.00 -5.82
CA GLU A 36 -15.61 -0.16 -6.71
C GLU A 36 -16.61 0.71 -5.95
N HIS A 37 -16.87 0.38 -4.68
CA HIS A 37 -17.77 1.14 -3.83
C HIS A 37 -17.37 2.63 -3.77
N PRO A 38 -18.29 3.60 -4.00
CA PRO A 38 -17.95 5.02 -4.09
C PRO A 38 -17.18 5.57 -2.88
N LYS A 39 -17.51 5.12 -1.67
CA LYS A 39 -16.77 5.51 -0.45
C LYS A 39 -15.33 4.99 -0.42
N VAL A 40 -15.08 3.80 -0.98
CA VAL A 40 -13.75 3.20 -1.05
C VAL A 40 -12.92 3.97 -2.08
N LYS A 41 -13.46 4.20 -3.28
CA LYS A 41 -12.85 5.06 -4.32
C LYS A 41 -12.50 6.46 -3.80
N ALA A 42 -13.43 7.10 -3.09
CA ALA A 42 -13.19 8.42 -2.49
C ALA A 42 -12.08 8.38 -1.43
N SER A 43 -11.94 7.28 -0.69
CA SER A 43 -10.89 7.11 0.31
C SER A 43 -9.53 6.87 -0.34
N ILE A 44 -9.46 5.99 -1.34
CA ILE A 44 -8.27 5.77 -2.18
C ILE A 44 -7.81 7.10 -2.76
N HIS A 45 -8.70 7.83 -3.44
CA HIS A 45 -8.38 9.12 -4.05
C HIS A 45 -7.87 10.16 -3.04
N ARG A 46 -8.47 10.22 -1.84
CA ARG A 46 -8.01 11.13 -0.79
C ARG A 46 -6.61 10.77 -0.30
N ILE A 47 -6.31 9.48 -0.16
CA ILE A 47 -5.00 8.99 0.29
C ILE A 47 -3.96 9.28 -0.79
N THR A 48 -4.23 8.93 -2.05
CA THR A 48 -3.31 9.16 -3.17
C THR A 48 -3.04 10.65 -3.36
N ASN A 49 -4.07 11.50 -3.38
CA ASN A 49 -3.85 12.95 -3.53
C ASN A 49 -3.00 13.52 -2.39
N PHE A 50 -3.21 13.03 -1.16
CA PHE A 50 -2.40 13.47 -0.02
C PHE A 50 -0.94 13.06 -0.21
N THR A 51 -0.66 11.80 -0.56
CA THR A 51 0.71 11.30 -0.76
C THR A 51 1.39 11.94 -1.97
N SER A 52 0.70 12.08 -3.09
CA SER A 52 1.20 12.74 -4.31
C SER A 52 1.56 14.20 -4.05
N SER A 53 0.80 14.91 -3.19
CA SER A 53 1.15 16.29 -2.80
C SER A 53 2.49 16.41 -2.06
N MET A 54 3.03 15.29 -1.55
CA MET A 54 4.36 15.20 -0.93
C MET A 54 5.42 14.60 -1.88
N GLY A 55 5.04 14.29 -3.13
CA GLY A 55 5.91 13.64 -4.12
C GLY A 55 6.03 12.12 -3.92
N LEU A 56 5.05 11.48 -3.29
CA LEU A 56 5.03 10.04 -3.06
C LEU A 56 3.89 9.37 -3.82
N GLU A 57 4.25 8.39 -4.64
CA GLU A 57 3.30 7.55 -5.39
C GLU A 57 3.29 6.13 -4.85
N PHE A 58 2.14 5.46 -4.94
CA PHE A 58 2.02 4.05 -4.60
C PHE A 58 2.54 3.18 -5.73
N LEU A 59 3.27 2.12 -5.38
CA LEU A 59 3.60 1.02 -6.25
C LEU A 59 2.36 0.17 -6.52
N GLY A 60 1.96 0.09 -7.78
CA GLY A 60 0.78 -0.63 -8.23
C GLY A 60 -0.55 -0.02 -7.76
N LYS A 61 -1.62 -0.79 -7.93
CA LYS A 61 -2.99 -0.42 -7.55
C LYS A 61 -3.48 -1.30 -6.39
N PRO A 62 -4.52 -0.87 -5.64
CA PRO A 62 -5.06 -1.65 -4.53
C PRO A 62 -5.40 -3.10 -4.92
N GLU A 63 -5.90 -3.31 -6.13
CA GLU A 63 -6.32 -4.61 -6.66
C GLU A 63 -5.16 -5.62 -6.75
N ASP A 64 -3.95 -5.14 -7.01
CA ASP A 64 -2.75 -5.98 -7.14
C ASP A 64 -2.41 -6.68 -5.82
N PHE A 65 -2.82 -6.11 -4.69
CA PHE A 65 -2.52 -6.59 -3.34
C PHE A 65 -3.70 -7.29 -2.66
N VAL A 66 -4.73 -7.66 -3.42
CA VAL A 66 -5.84 -8.50 -2.93
C VAL A 66 -5.45 -9.98 -2.93
N LEU A 67 -5.33 -10.57 -1.75
CA LEU A 67 -4.90 -11.95 -1.54
C LEU A 67 -6.07 -12.83 -1.06
N ASP A 68 -5.96 -14.15 -1.21
CA ASP A 68 -6.98 -15.07 -0.73
C ASP A 68 -7.05 -15.07 0.81
N ILE A 69 -8.25 -15.24 1.36
CA ILE A 69 -8.52 -15.05 2.80
C ILE A 69 -7.78 -16.05 3.69
N GLU A 70 -7.50 -17.24 3.17
CA GLU A 70 -6.74 -18.31 3.83
C GLU A 70 -5.28 -17.93 4.09
N LEU A 71 -4.80 -16.86 3.46
CA LEU A 71 -3.46 -16.32 3.66
C LEU A 71 -3.37 -15.36 4.85
N PHE A 72 -4.45 -15.17 5.63
CA PHE A 72 -4.53 -14.25 6.78
C PHE A 72 -4.79 -14.98 8.11
N TYR A 73 -4.43 -14.35 9.23
CA TYR A 73 -4.66 -14.89 10.57
C TYR A 73 -6.04 -14.53 11.12
N ASP A 74 -6.25 -13.24 11.40
CA ASP A 74 -7.34 -12.73 12.24
C ASP A 74 -8.07 -11.53 11.60
N THR A 75 -7.32 -10.65 10.93
CA THR A 75 -7.87 -9.49 10.23
C THR A 75 -7.70 -9.62 8.72
N SER A 76 -8.43 -8.79 7.98
CA SER A 76 -8.30 -8.67 6.52
C SER A 76 -6.96 -8.10 6.04
N HIS A 77 -6.00 -7.83 6.94
CA HIS A 77 -4.70 -7.22 6.63
C HIS A 77 -3.50 -7.92 7.28
N HIS A 78 -3.70 -8.84 8.24
CA HIS A 78 -2.63 -9.57 8.89
C HIS A 78 -2.35 -10.91 8.19
N THR A 79 -1.34 -10.93 7.33
CA THR A 79 -0.96 -12.13 6.58
C THR A 79 -0.21 -13.15 7.42
N THR A 80 -0.45 -14.43 7.14
CA THR A 80 0.43 -15.55 7.52
C THR A 80 1.80 -15.43 6.85
N ALA A 81 2.75 -16.29 7.24
CA ALA A 81 4.06 -16.37 6.55
C ALA A 81 3.90 -16.69 5.04
N LYS A 82 2.92 -17.52 4.68
CA LYS A 82 2.58 -17.82 3.28
C LYS A 82 2.00 -16.57 2.59
N GLY A 83 1.10 -15.85 3.26
CA GLY A 83 0.54 -14.60 2.74
C GLY A 83 1.58 -13.49 2.54
N ALA A 84 2.54 -13.37 3.46
CA ALA A 84 3.66 -12.44 3.33
C ALA A 84 4.55 -12.79 2.12
N THR A 85 4.81 -14.09 1.91
CA THR A 85 5.54 -14.58 0.73
C THR A 85 4.81 -14.21 -0.56
N GLU A 86 3.51 -14.44 -0.61
CA GLU A 86 2.69 -14.10 -1.79
C GLU A 86 2.64 -12.59 -2.04
N ARG A 87 2.43 -11.78 -0.99
CA ARG A 87 2.50 -10.32 -1.08
C ARG A 87 3.83 -9.85 -1.67
N THR A 88 4.94 -10.41 -1.20
CA THR A 88 6.28 -10.05 -1.70
C THR A 88 6.43 -10.39 -3.18
N LYS A 89 5.97 -11.57 -3.63
CA LYS A 89 6.00 -11.92 -5.06
C LYS A 89 5.27 -10.91 -5.93
N ARG A 90 4.14 -10.39 -5.46
CA ARG A 90 3.37 -9.36 -6.18
C ARG A 90 4.00 -7.97 -6.14
N LEU A 91 4.76 -7.66 -5.09
CA LEU A 91 5.48 -6.38 -4.97
C LEU A 91 6.74 -6.34 -5.84
N LEU A 92 7.41 -7.48 -6.03
CA LEU A 92 8.71 -7.56 -6.71
C LEU A 92 8.76 -6.93 -8.11
N PRO A 93 7.75 -7.12 -9.00
CA PRO A 93 7.76 -6.47 -10.32
C PRO A 93 7.84 -4.94 -10.22
N PHE A 94 7.05 -4.32 -9.33
CA PHE A 94 7.06 -2.87 -9.13
C PHE A 94 8.38 -2.37 -8.52
N LEU A 95 9.01 -3.16 -7.66
CA LEU A 95 10.32 -2.80 -7.11
C LEU A 95 11.41 -2.85 -8.20
N LYS A 96 11.37 -3.85 -9.09
CA LYS A 96 12.30 -3.93 -10.21
C LYS A 96 12.18 -2.71 -11.12
N GLU A 97 10.96 -2.32 -11.50
CA GLU A 97 10.71 -1.12 -12.31
C GLU A 97 11.26 0.18 -11.71
N VAL A 98 11.42 0.25 -10.38
CA VAL A 98 11.98 1.43 -9.70
C VAL A 98 13.51 1.45 -9.72
N PHE A 99 14.15 0.28 -9.79
CA PHE A 99 15.61 0.13 -9.63
C PHE A 99 16.33 -0.31 -10.90
N ASP A 100 15.60 -0.75 -11.93
CA ASP A 100 16.11 -1.00 -13.28
C ASP A 100 16.30 0.33 -14.04
#